data_AF-A0A8T6QQA4-F1
#
_entry.id   AF-A0A8T6QQA4-F1
#
_cell.length_a   1.000
_cell.length_b   1.000
_cell.length_c   1.000
_cell.angle_alpha   90.00
_cell.angle_beta   90.00
_cell.angle_gamma   90.00
#
_symmetry.space_group_name_H-M   'P 1'
#
loop_
_entity.id
_entity.type
_entity.pdbx_description
1 polymer ?
#
loop_
_entity_poly.entity_id
_entity_poly.type
_entity_poly.pdbx_seq_one_letter_code
_entity_poly.pdbx_strand_id
1 'polypeptide(L)'
;MNTYLIKLLFTLLGLTCFAKAAVPMAGWALSTSPQILQLSRLQQESVCDATTLRIMPLGDSITHGATVPGGYRIRLWERLLFDLPMVDLVGSEVNGPVTIDGNHEGHPGKAIQFIREGVRGWLYASRPHIVLLMVGTNDVLYPEAHDFAGAAARLDALVGQITAIAPNSEVIVASVPTLQDPIANDRARHLSQDVQAIVDRRADQGRRVTFVDMHRVLEVGDLADGVHPNAGGYNKMADAWYTAITTLLAERCNPAVETVPSTDVAPPVEDSLFN
;
A
#
# COMPACT_ATOMS: atom_id res chain seq x y z
N MET A 1 -52.53 -42.74 63.28
CA MET A 1 -53.73 -43.59 63.07
C MET A 1 -53.35 -44.70 62.10
N ASN A 2 -53.92 -45.90 62.20
CA ASN A 2 -53.36 -47.12 61.60
C ASN A 2 -54.44 -47.97 60.91
N THR A 3 -54.24 -48.32 59.63
CA THR A 3 -54.98 -49.40 58.94
C THR A 3 -54.17 -49.97 57.76
N TYR A 4 -54.35 -51.27 57.50
CA TYR A 4 -53.64 -52.07 56.49
C TYR A 4 -54.52 -52.40 55.27
N LEU A 5 -53.90 -52.68 54.12
CA LEU A 5 -54.16 -53.76 53.12
C LEU A 5 -53.25 -53.46 51.90
N ILE A 6 -52.37 -54.31 51.33
CA ILE A 6 -52.29 -55.77 51.04
C ILE A 6 -53.04 -56.20 49.76
N LYS A 7 -52.28 -56.31 48.64
CA LYS A 7 -52.51 -57.14 47.41
C LYS A 7 -53.73 -56.74 46.53
N LEU A 8 -53.85 -57.00 45.22
CA LEU A 8 -53.08 -57.61 44.09
C LEU A 8 -53.71 -57.06 42.76
N LEU A 9 -53.28 -57.21 41.48
CA LEU A 9 -52.15 -57.83 40.74
C LEU A 9 -52.09 -57.23 39.29
N PHE A 10 -50.90 -57.05 38.68
CA PHE A 10 -50.65 -56.71 37.23
C PHE A 10 -51.28 -55.39 36.69
N THR A 11 -50.82 -54.73 35.62
CA THR A 11 -49.73 -54.88 34.61
C THR A 11 -49.17 -53.45 34.31
N LEU A 12 -48.09 -53.14 33.59
CA LEU A 12 -47.42 -53.75 32.44
C LEU A 12 -45.92 -53.31 32.37
N LEU A 13 -45.05 -54.21 31.88
CA LEU A 13 -43.69 -54.02 31.32
C LEU A 13 -42.75 -52.91 31.85
N GLY A 14 -41.56 -53.34 32.29
CA GLY A 14 -40.38 -52.49 32.47
C GLY A 14 -39.08 -53.22 32.09
N LEU A 15 -37.95 -52.53 32.29
CA LEU A 15 -36.55 -52.97 32.10
C LEU A 15 -36.06 -53.26 30.67
N THR A 16 -35.42 -52.23 30.10
CA THR A 16 -34.00 -52.25 29.69
C THR A 16 -33.28 -53.60 29.61
N CYS A 17 -32.78 -53.97 28.42
CA CYS A 17 -31.33 -54.09 28.17
C CYS A 17 -31.05 -54.29 26.67
N PHE A 18 -30.28 -53.39 26.03
CA PHE A 18 -29.43 -53.70 24.87
C PHE A 18 -28.26 -52.71 24.82
N ALA A 19 -27.13 -53.13 24.25
CA ALA A 19 -25.87 -52.41 24.33
C ALA A 19 -25.85 -51.11 23.51
N LYS A 20 -25.12 -50.09 24.00
CA LYS A 20 -24.71 -48.96 23.16
C LYS A 20 -23.74 -49.46 22.09
N ALA A 21 -24.22 -49.61 20.86
CA ALA A 21 -23.35 -49.65 19.71
C ALA A 21 -22.62 -48.30 19.61
N ALA A 22 -21.29 -48.32 19.55
CA ALA A 22 -20.50 -47.12 19.32
C ALA A 22 -20.67 -46.70 17.85
N VAL A 23 -21.51 -45.68 17.61
CA VAL A 23 -21.55 -45.02 16.30
C VAL A 23 -20.19 -44.35 16.10
N PRO A 24 -19.46 -44.64 15.00
CA PRO A 24 -18.24 -43.91 14.71
C PRO A 24 -18.61 -42.45 14.45
N MET A 25 -18.09 -41.54 15.27
CA MET A 25 -18.13 -40.11 14.99
C MET A 25 -17.29 -39.86 13.74
N ALA A 26 -17.94 -39.95 12.57
CA ALA A 26 -17.34 -39.59 11.30
C ALA A 26 -16.90 -38.13 11.40
N GLY A 27 -15.60 -37.93 11.54
CA GLY A 27 -15.02 -36.60 11.66
C GLY A 27 -15.29 -35.83 10.39
N TRP A 28 -16.27 -34.91 10.45
CA TRP A 28 -16.37 -33.81 9.49
C TRP A 28 -15.15 -32.91 9.71
N ALA A 29 -14.01 -33.35 9.18
CA ALA A 29 -12.87 -32.51 8.97
C ALA A 29 -13.35 -31.36 8.09
N LEU A 30 -13.56 -30.19 8.69
CA LEU A 30 -13.80 -28.96 7.97
C LEU A 30 -12.55 -28.71 7.12
N SER A 31 -12.62 -29.12 5.86
CA SER A 31 -11.66 -28.73 4.83
C SER A 31 -11.67 -27.22 4.78
N THR A 32 -10.71 -26.60 5.46
CA THR A 32 -10.44 -25.16 5.43
C THR A 32 -9.78 -24.85 4.10
N SER A 33 -10.56 -25.05 3.03
CA SER A 33 -10.17 -24.76 1.66
C SER A 33 -9.63 -23.33 1.61
N PRO A 34 -8.45 -23.08 0.99
CA PRO A 34 -7.80 -21.77 1.03
C PRO A 34 -8.65 -20.64 0.45
N GLN A 35 -9.71 -20.99 -0.29
CA GLN A 35 -10.80 -20.12 -0.73
C GLN A 35 -11.42 -19.26 0.38
N ILE A 36 -11.53 -19.73 1.63
CA ILE A 36 -12.10 -18.92 2.72
C ILE A 36 -11.21 -17.70 3.06
N LEU A 37 -9.89 -17.79 2.81
CA LEU A 37 -8.98 -16.65 2.94
C LEU A 37 -9.00 -15.70 1.72
N GLN A 38 -9.61 -16.09 0.60
CA GLN A 38 -9.63 -15.24 -0.61
C GLN A 38 -10.61 -14.06 -0.52
N LEU A 39 -11.56 -14.09 0.43
CA LEU A 39 -12.55 -13.02 0.64
C LEU A 39 -11.98 -11.71 1.23
N SER A 40 -10.66 -11.65 1.52
CA SER A 40 -10.04 -10.56 2.28
C SER A 40 -9.07 -9.66 1.51
N ARG A 41 -8.92 -9.84 0.19
CA ARG A 41 -8.00 -9.07 -0.67
C ARG A 41 -8.69 -8.57 -1.93
N LEU A 42 -8.12 -7.55 -2.59
CA LEU A 42 -8.58 -7.08 -3.88
C LEU A 42 -8.27 -8.12 -4.97
N GLN A 43 -9.30 -8.52 -5.72
CA GLN A 43 -9.13 -9.17 -7.02
C GLN A 43 -9.06 -8.08 -8.08
N GLN A 44 -7.82 -7.68 -8.38
CA GLN A 44 -7.50 -6.65 -9.36
C GLN A 44 -6.47 -7.18 -10.36
N GLU A 45 -6.61 -6.76 -11.62
CA GLU A 45 -5.63 -6.91 -12.70
C GLU A 45 -4.24 -6.37 -12.30
N SER A 46 -3.16 -6.83 -12.93
CA SER A 46 -1.84 -6.26 -12.64
C SER A 46 -1.69 -4.88 -13.31
N VAL A 47 -0.67 -4.12 -12.88
CA VAL A 47 -0.32 -2.84 -13.49
C VAL A 47 -0.03 -2.94 -15.00
N CYS A 48 0.29 -4.14 -15.50
CA CYS A 48 0.62 -4.42 -16.90
C CYS A 48 -0.56 -4.96 -17.73
N ASP A 49 -1.61 -5.46 -17.08
CA ASP A 49 -2.84 -5.94 -17.74
C ASP A 49 -3.92 -4.83 -17.79
N ALA A 50 -3.70 -3.73 -17.07
CA ALA A 50 -4.67 -2.67 -16.83
C ALA A 50 -5.08 -1.95 -18.11
N THR A 51 -6.36 -2.09 -18.51
CA THR A 51 -6.95 -1.30 -19.62
C THR A 51 -7.07 0.19 -19.26
N THR A 52 -7.13 0.52 -17.97
CA THR A 52 -7.07 1.90 -17.48
C THR A 52 -6.27 1.93 -16.18
N LEU A 53 -5.14 2.64 -16.19
CA LEU A 53 -4.19 2.68 -15.09
C LEU A 53 -4.71 3.61 -13.97
N ARG A 54 -5.53 3.02 -13.10
CA ARG A 54 -5.98 3.62 -11.83
C ARG A 54 -4.81 3.89 -10.89
N ILE A 55 -4.57 5.15 -10.52
CA ILE A 55 -3.52 5.59 -9.58
C ILE A 55 -4.18 6.33 -8.41
N MET A 56 -3.81 5.99 -7.16
CA MET A 56 -4.29 6.68 -5.96
C MET A 56 -3.20 7.59 -5.38
N PRO A 57 -3.36 8.93 -5.47
CA PRO A 57 -2.58 9.88 -4.68
C PRO A 57 -3.07 9.86 -3.22
N LEU A 58 -2.33 9.23 -2.32
CA LEU A 58 -2.72 8.97 -0.92
C LEU A 58 -1.84 9.77 0.05
N GLY A 59 -2.43 10.65 0.88
CA GLY A 59 -1.62 11.46 1.78
C GLY A 59 -2.33 12.55 2.56
N ASP A 60 -1.60 13.61 2.87
CA ASP A 60 -2.05 14.74 3.69
C ASP A 60 -2.36 16.02 2.86
N SER A 61 -2.22 17.20 3.46
CA SER A 61 -2.41 18.51 2.84
C SER A 61 -1.50 18.77 1.64
N ILE A 62 -0.35 18.11 1.54
CA ILE A 62 0.56 18.24 0.39
C ILE A 62 -0.02 17.46 -0.82
N THR A 63 -0.60 16.28 -0.61
CA THR A 63 -1.33 15.54 -1.68
C THR A 63 -2.64 16.22 -2.08
N HIS A 64 -3.33 16.86 -1.12
CA HIS A 64 -4.49 17.72 -1.40
C HIS A 64 -4.10 18.95 -2.25
N GLY A 65 -2.89 19.49 -2.12
CA GLY A 65 -2.52 20.75 -2.75
C GLY A 65 -3.08 21.96 -1.98
N ALA A 66 -2.80 22.07 -0.68
CA ALA A 66 -3.39 23.11 0.18
C ALA A 66 -3.09 24.56 -0.28
N THR A 67 -1.90 24.80 -0.82
CA THR A 67 -1.42 26.11 -1.32
C THR A 67 -1.62 26.32 -2.83
N VAL A 68 -1.83 25.22 -3.57
CA VAL A 68 -2.10 25.20 -5.01
C VAL A 68 -3.10 24.06 -5.24
N PRO A 69 -4.40 24.31 -5.43
CA PRO A 69 -5.40 23.24 -5.57
C PRO A 69 -5.04 22.28 -6.71
N GLY A 70 -5.01 20.97 -6.44
CA GLY A 70 -4.46 19.93 -7.32
C GLY A 70 -3.00 19.57 -6.99
N GLY A 71 -2.20 20.52 -6.51
CA GLY A 71 -0.81 20.30 -6.11
C GLY A 71 0.05 19.68 -7.21
N TYR A 72 0.83 18.65 -6.86
CA TYR A 72 1.65 17.92 -7.84
C TYR A 72 0.80 17.14 -8.88
N ARG A 73 -0.48 16.88 -8.60
CA ARG A 73 -1.36 16.11 -9.52
C ARG A 73 -1.59 16.85 -10.83
N ILE A 74 -1.47 18.18 -10.87
CA ILE A 74 -1.60 18.99 -12.09
C ILE A 74 -0.60 18.53 -13.16
N ARG A 75 0.69 18.80 -12.91
CA ARG A 75 1.76 18.43 -13.83
C ARG A 75 1.94 16.92 -13.96
N LEU A 76 1.65 16.16 -12.90
CA LEU A 76 1.72 14.69 -12.96
C LEU A 76 0.70 14.14 -13.96
N TRP A 77 -0.54 14.62 -13.93
CA TRP A 77 -1.58 14.24 -14.89
C TRP A 77 -1.24 14.68 -16.32
N GLU A 78 -0.79 15.93 -16.51
CA GLU A 78 -0.35 16.46 -17.81
C GLU A 78 0.75 15.60 -18.44
N ARG A 79 1.71 15.11 -17.65
CA ARG A 79 2.76 14.20 -18.11
C ARG A 79 2.27 12.78 -18.34
N LEU A 80 1.47 12.23 -17.42
CA LEU A 80 0.98 10.86 -17.55
C LEU A 80 0.09 10.68 -18.79
N LEU A 81 -0.77 11.64 -19.12
CA LEU A 81 -1.60 11.58 -20.34
C LEU A 81 -0.80 11.57 -21.65
N PHE A 82 0.46 12.02 -21.65
CA PHE A 82 1.30 12.03 -22.84
C PHE A 82 1.80 10.62 -23.20
N ASP A 83 2.23 9.84 -22.20
CA ASP A 83 2.79 8.50 -22.39
C ASP A 83 1.76 7.37 -22.16
N LEU A 84 0.74 7.63 -21.35
CA LEU A 84 -0.24 6.65 -20.86
C LEU A 84 -1.66 7.18 -21.11
N PRO A 85 -2.24 6.98 -22.32
CA PRO A 85 -3.48 7.63 -22.74
C PRO A 85 -4.75 7.14 -22.02
N MET A 86 -4.65 6.18 -21.11
CA MET A 86 -5.75 5.66 -20.28
C MET A 86 -5.31 5.61 -18.80
N VAL A 87 -5.10 6.76 -18.18
CA VAL A 87 -4.89 6.93 -16.73
C VAL A 87 -6.17 7.44 -16.08
N ASP A 88 -6.37 7.09 -14.82
CA ASP A 88 -7.53 7.43 -13.98
C ASP A 88 -6.98 7.73 -12.58
N LEU A 89 -7.15 8.94 -12.05
CA LEU A 89 -6.80 9.22 -10.66
C LEU A 89 -7.98 8.80 -9.78
N VAL A 90 -7.70 8.14 -8.65
CA VAL A 90 -8.77 7.54 -7.85
C VAL A 90 -8.61 7.83 -6.36
N GLY A 91 -9.74 8.10 -5.72
CA GLY A 91 -9.88 8.41 -4.29
C GLY A 91 -11.26 9.01 -4.02
N SER A 92 -11.53 9.36 -2.75
CA SER A 92 -12.82 9.91 -2.32
C SER A 92 -12.88 11.45 -2.26
N GLU A 93 -11.73 12.13 -2.33
CA GLU A 93 -11.61 13.59 -2.39
C GLU A 93 -11.43 14.06 -3.84
N VAL A 94 -11.85 15.29 -4.16
CA VAL A 94 -11.71 15.86 -5.51
C VAL A 94 -11.40 17.36 -5.46
N ASN A 95 -10.26 17.77 -6.02
CA ASN A 95 -9.92 19.18 -6.26
C ASN A 95 -8.89 19.35 -7.40
N GLY A 96 -8.82 20.57 -7.93
CA GLY A 96 -7.83 20.98 -8.94
C GLY A 96 -8.44 21.82 -10.06
N PRO A 97 -7.64 22.19 -11.07
CA PRO A 97 -8.15 22.78 -12.32
C PRO A 97 -9.07 21.79 -13.09
N VAL A 98 -10.06 22.30 -13.81
CA VAL A 98 -10.97 21.48 -14.64
C VAL A 98 -10.30 20.82 -15.86
N THR A 99 -9.00 21.03 -16.06
CA THR A 99 -8.18 20.44 -17.12
C THR A 99 -7.51 19.14 -16.72
N ILE A 100 -7.62 18.73 -15.46
CA ILE A 100 -7.06 17.47 -14.94
C ILE A 100 -8.15 16.57 -14.38
N ASP A 101 -7.82 15.29 -14.21
CA ASP A 101 -8.52 14.48 -13.22
C ASP A 101 -8.22 15.04 -11.82
N GLY A 102 -9.27 15.46 -11.13
CA GLY A 102 -9.18 16.09 -9.81
C GLY A 102 -9.17 15.12 -8.64
N ASN A 103 -9.37 13.81 -8.87
CA ASN A 103 -9.55 12.82 -7.81
C ASN A 103 -8.26 12.58 -7.00
N HIS A 104 -8.41 12.37 -5.68
CA HIS A 104 -7.31 11.99 -4.79
C HIS A 104 -7.81 11.40 -3.45
N GLU A 105 -6.89 10.92 -2.63
CA GLU A 105 -7.12 10.49 -1.25
C GLU A 105 -6.17 11.26 -0.32
N GLY A 106 -6.23 12.60 -0.42
CA GLY A 106 -5.31 13.54 0.22
C GLY A 106 -6.04 14.39 1.26
N HIS A 107 -5.71 14.20 2.53
CA HIS A 107 -6.52 14.66 3.67
C HIS A 107 -5.79 15.74 4.49
N PRO A 108 -6.14 17.03 4.39
CA PRO A 108 -5.46 18.10 5.10
C PRO A 108 -5.39 17.91 6.63
N GLY A 109 -4.21 18.18 7.19
CA GLY A 109 -3.97 18.09 8.64
C GLY A 109 -4.03 16.68 9.23
N LYS A 110 -3.94 15.61 8.42
CA LYS A 110 -4.00 14.22 8.89
C LYS A 110 -2.63 13.57 9.06
N ALA A 111 -2.49 12.87 10.18
CA ALA A 111 -1.34 12.05 10.53
C ALA A 111 -1.47 10.61 9.99
N ILE A 112 -0.37 9.84 10.03
CA ILE A 112 -0.27 8.45 9.55
C ILE A 112 -1.43 7.57 10.05
N GLN A 113 -1.84 7.73 11.31
CA GLN A 113 -2.88 6.90 11.94
C GLN A 113 -4.27 7.06 11.28
N PHE A 114 -4.66 8.27 10.88
CA PHE A 114 -5.94 8.51 10.20
C PHE A 114 -5.97 7.85 8.83
N ILE A 115 -4.87 7.95 8.07
CA ILE A 115 -4.72 7.27 6.79
C ILE A 115 -4.81 5.75 6.98
N ARG A 116 -4.17 5.20 8.01
CA ARG A 116 -4.24 3.77 8.35
C ARG A 116 -5.64 3.28 8.75
N GLU A 117 -6.46 4.13 9.36
CA GLU A 117 -7.87 3.82 9.65
C GLU A 117 -8.73 3.81 8.37
N GLY A 118 -8.58 4.81 7.50
CA GLY A 118 -9.38 4.94 6.27
C GLY A 118 -8.98 4.01 5.12
N VAL A 119 -7.69 3.69 4.96
CA VAL A 119 -7.13 3.09 3.72
C VAL A 119 -7.77 1.76 3.31
N ARG A 120 -8.33 0.98 4.25
CA ARG A 120 -9.09 -0.22 3.87
C ARG A 120 -10.32 0.15 3.03
N GLY A 121 -11.09 1.15 3.42
CA GLY A 121 -12.27 1.59 2.66
C GLY A 121 -11.90 2.09 1.27
N TRP A 122 -10.93 3.01 1.20
CA TRP A 122 -10.47 3.63 -0.05
C TRP A 122 -9.94 2.61 -1.06
N LEU A 123 -9.13 1.64 -0.63
CA LEU A 123 -8.61 0.57 -1.50
C LEU A 123 -9.73 -0.32 -2.09
N TYR A 124 -10.75 -0.68 -1.31
CA TYR A 124 -11.86 -1.49 -1.81
C TYR A 124 -12.80 -0.70 -2.75
N ALA A 125 -13.00 0.59 -2.49
CA ALA A 125 -13.85 1.44 -3.32
C ALA A 125 -13.23 1.71 -4.70
N SER A 126 -11.95 2.10 -4.72
CA SER A 126 -11.25 2.57 -5.93
C SER A 126 -10.51 1.48 -6.71
N ARG A 127 -9.94 0.48 -6.02
CA ARG A 127 -9.06 -0.56 -6.58
C ARG A 127 -7.92 0.06 -7.44
N PRO A 128 -6.90 0.69 -6.82
CA PRO A 128 -5.80 1.34 -7.54
C PRO A 128 -4.68 0.36 -7.93
N HIS A 129 -4.11 0.48 -9.13
CA HIS A 129 -2.93 -0.29 -9.54
C HIS A 129 -1.66 0.26 -8.91
N ILE A 130 -1.58 1.59 -8.76
CA ILE A 130 -0.46 2.28 -8.13
C ILE A 130 -1.01 3.11 -6.97
N VAL A 131 -0.38 3.02 -5.80
CA VAL A 131 -0.64 3.91 -4.65
C VAL A 131 0.59 4.79 -4.46
N LEU A 132 0.42 6.10 -4.56
CA LEU A 132 1.44 7.11 -4.26
C LEU A 132 1.23 7.55 -2.81
N LEU A 133 1.92 6.89 -1.87
CA LEU A 133 1.76 7.15 -0.45
C LEU A 133 2.75 8.21 0.02
N MET A 134 2.25 9.32 0.55
CA MET A 134 3.07 10.37 1.17
C MET A 134 2.34 10.97 2.37
N VAL A 135 2.78 10.61 3.58
CA VAL A 135 2.18 11.04 4.85
C VAL A 135 3.23 11.00 5.95
N GLY A 136 3.08 11.86 6.96
CA GLY A 136 3.99 11.98 8.11
C GLY A 136 4.32 13.43 8.44
N THR A 137 4.00 14.37 7.55
CA THR A 137 4.20 15.82 7.75
C THR A 137 3.56 16.29 9.06
N ASN A 138 2.34 15.84 9.35
CA ASN A 138 1.64 16.18 10.59
C ASN A 138 2.28 15.50 11.82
N ASP A 139 2.65 14.21 11.74
CA ASP A 139 3.39 13.51 12.81
C ASP A 139 4.72 14.21 13.16
N VAL A 140 5.39 14.80 12.17
CA VAL A 140 6.64 15.57 12.29
C VAL A 140 6.42 16.96 12.94
N LEU A 141 5.38 17.68 12.50
CA LEU A 141 5.06 19.04 12.95
C LEU A 141 4.43 19.07 14.35
N TYR A 142 3.61 18.08 14.69
CA TYR A 142 2.86 18.00 15.94
C TYR A 142 3.24 16.74 16.74
N PRO A 143 4.52 16.59 17.15
CA PRO A 143 5.08 15.32 17.62
C PRO A 143 4.45 14.81 18.91
N GLU A 144 3.94 15.70 19.76
CA GLU A 144 3.23 15.36 21.01
C GLU A 144 1.79 14.91 20.74
N ALA A 145 1.09 15.59 19.82
CA ALA A 145 -0.30 15.29 19.46
C ALA A 145 -0.46 13.99 18.67
N HIS A 146 0.62 13.50 18.06
CA HIS A 146 0.61 12.33 17.18
C HIS A 146 1.60 11.23 17.58
N ASP A 147 2.35 11.38 18.68
CA ASP A 147 3.43 10.45 19.08
C ASP A 147 4.44 10.22 17.92
N PHE A 148 5.35 11.17 17.72
CA PHE A 148 6.38 11.04 16.67
C PHE A 148 7.27 9.81 16.87
N ALA A 149 7.50 9.36 18.11
CA ALA A 149 8.33 8.19 18.38
C ALA A 149 7.72 6.89 17.80
N GLY A 150 6.39 6.78 17.75
CA GLY A 150 5.69 5.69 17.07
C GLY A 150 5.51 5.85 15.55
N ALA A 151 5.93 6.97 14.94
CA ALA A 151 5.60 7.30 13.54
C ALA A 151 6.08 6.24 12.53
N ALA A 152 7.35 5.84 12.60
CA ALA A 152 7.91 4.80 11.75
C ALA A 152 7.17 3.45 11.88
N ALA A 153 6.81 3.05 13.10
CA ALA A 153 6.06 1.83 13.36
C ALA A 153 4.62 1.89 12.80
N ARG A 154 3.95 3.04 12.90
CA ARG A 154 2.63 3.27 12.29
C ARG A 154 2.71 3.27 10.76
N LEU A 155 3.78 3.83 10.18
CA LEU A 155 3.98 3.84 8.73
C LEU A 155 4.26 2.44 8.18
N ASP A 156 5.08 1.62 8.86
CA ASP A 156 5.28 0.23 8.47
C ASP A 156 3.99 -0.61 8.58
N ALA A 157 3.18 -0.34 9.61
CA ALA A 157 1.86 -0.96 9.75
C ALA A 157 0.90 -0.53 8.62
N LEU A 158 0.97 0.71 8.14
CA LEU A 158 0.21 1.23 7.00
C LEU A 158 0.67 0.58 5.67
N VAL A 159 1.97 0.57 5.37
CA VAL A 159 2.51 -0.07 4.15
C VAL A 159 2.24 -1.58 4.15
N GLY A 160 2.38 -2.25 5.30
CA GLY A 160 2.02 -3.65 5.48
C GLY A 160 0.51 -3.91 5.29
N GLN A 161 -0.35 -2.99 5.70
CA GLN A 161 -1.81 -3.08 5.53
C GLN A 161 -2.23 -2.89 4.06
N ILE A 162 -1.66 -1.91 3.35
CA ILE A 162 -1.91 -1.69 1.90
C ILE A 162 -1.49 -2.94 1.12
N THR A 163 -0.23 -3.36 1.25
CA THR A 163 0.33 -4.50 0.50
C THR A 163 -0.25 -5.86 0.89
N ALA A 164 -1.00 -5.97 2.00
CA ALA A 164 -1.77 -7.15 2.36
C ALA A 164 -3.20 -7.16 1.78
N ILE A 165 -3.85 -6.00 1.69
CA ILE A 165 -5.20 -5.84 1.09
C ILE A 165 -5.11 -5.87 -0.44
N ALA A 166 -4.14 -5.18 -1.01
CA ALA A 166 -3.98 -4.97 -2.45
C ALA A 166 -2.62 -5.52 -2.93
N PRO A 167 -2.44 -6.86 -2.95
CA PRO A 167 -1.13 -7.49 -3.20
C PRO A 167 -0.63 -7.38 -4.65
N ASN A 168 -1.50 -7.03 -5.60
CA ASN A 168 -1.15 -6.82 -7.00
C ASN A 168 -0.78 -5.36 -7.30
N SER A 169 -1.16 -4.44 -6.43
CA SER A 169 -0.88 -3.01 -6.57
C SER A 169 0.57 -2.71 -6.20
N GLU A 170 1.16 -1.75 -6.89
CA GLU A 170 2.49 -1.21 -6.61
C GLU A 170 2.36 0.01 -5.68
N VAL A 171 3.14 0.04 -4.59
CA VAL A 171 3.04 1.08 -3.55
C VAL A 171 4.32 1.90 -3.54
N ILE A 172 4.28 3.06 -4.19
CA ILE A 172 5.40 4.00 -4.20
C ILE A 172 5.27 4.89 -2.96
N VAL A 173 6.16 4.71 -1.99
CA VAL A 173 6.16 5.42 -0.71
C VAL A 173 7.18 6.55 -0.77
N ALA A 174 6.71 7.78 -0.64
CA ALA A 174 7.56 8.96 -0.56
C ALA A 174 7.88 9.35 0.88
N SER A 175 9.07 9.92 1.09
CA SER A 175 9.43 10.56 2.36
C SER A 175 8.70 11.90 2.57
N VAL A 176 8.75 12.42 3.81
CA VAL A 176 8.22 13.77 4.12
C VAL A 176 9.14 14.82 3.48
N PRO A 177 8.63 15.77 2.67
CA PRO A 177 9.46 16.78 2.01
C PRO A 177 10.29 17.65 2.98
N THR A 178 11.24 18.41 2.44
CA THR A 178 11.95 19.44 3.22
C THR A 178 10.97 20.44 3.83
N LEU A 179 11.17 20.79 5.10
CA LEU A 179 10.40 21.78 5.85
C LEU A 179 11.28 22.98 6.23
N GLN A 180 10.68 24.15 6.48
CA GLN A 180 11.42 25.37 6.82
C GLN A 180 11.85 25.43 8.30
N ASP A 181 11.05 24.92 9.24
CA ASP A 181 11.46 24.85 10.65
C ASP A 181 12.58 23.81 10.81
N PRO A 182 13.77 24.16 11.36
CA PRO A 182 14.90 23.25 11.42
C PRO A 182 14.64 21.98 12.25
N ILE A 183 13.80 22.06 13.30
CA ILE A 183 13.55 20.93 14.21
C ILE A 183 12.56 19.95 13.55
N ALA A 184 11.51 20.45 12.92
CA ALA A 184 10.61 19.65 12.08
C ALA A 184 11.35 19.06 10.87
N ASN A 185 12.24 19.82 10.22
CA ASN A 185 13.00 19.35 9.07
C ASN A 185 14.00 18.24 9.44
N ASP A 186 14.59 18.28 10.65
CA ASP A 186 15.43 17.20 11.15
C ASP A 186 14.62 15.94 11.52
N ARG A 187 13.41 16.09 12.08
CA ARG A 187 12.47 14.97 12.23
C ARG A 187 12.04 14.38 10.89
N ALA A 188 11.77 15.22 9.89
CA ALA A 188 11.46 14.77 8.52
C ALA A 188 12.64 13.98 7.91
N ARG A 189 13.88 14.41 8.15
CA ARG A 189 15.10 13.70 7.73
C ARG A 189 15.21 12.31 8.37
N HIS A 190 15.01 12.20 9.68
CA HIS A 190 15.03 10.92 10.38
C HIS A 190 13.90 10.00 9.88
N LEU A 191 12.66 10.50 9.79
CA LEU A 191 11.54 9.73 9.27
C LEU A 191 11.75 9.33 7.79
N SER A 192 12.49 10.11 6.99
CA SER A 192 12.86 9.75 5.61
C SER A 192 13.75 8.50 5.56
N GLN A 193 14.70 8.37 6.50
CA GLN A 193 15.55 7.19 6.63
C GLN A 193 14.74 5.96 7.07
N ASP A 194 13.80 6.16 8.01
CA ASP A 194 12.85 5.11 8.39
C ASP A 194 11.96 4.67 7.22
N VAL A 195 11.45 5.61 6.39
CA VAL A 195 10.65 5.29 5.20
C VAL A 195 11.44 4.40 4.25
N GLN A 196 12.70 4.72 3.96
CA GLN A 196 13.55 3.90 3.12
C GLN A 196 13.76 2.50 3.73
N ALA A 197 14.17 2.42 5.00
CA ALA A 197 14.38 1.14 5.68
C ALA A 197 13.09 0.29 5.82
N ILE A 198 11.91 0.91 5.82
CA ILE A 198 10.60 0.26 5.71
C ILE A 198 10.38 -0.30 4.31
N VAL A 199 10.61 0.49 3.26
CA VAL A 199 10.48 0.03 1.87
C VAL A 199 11.43 -1.13 1.57
N ASP A 200 12.72 -1.00 1.88
CA ASP A 200 13.74 -2.02 1.61
C ASP A 200 13.36 -3.36 2.26
N ARG A 201 13.05 -3.34 3.57
CA ARG A 201 12.58 -4.51 4.33
C ARG A 201 11.28 -5.12 3.79
N ARG A 202 10.42 -4.33 3.13
CA ARG A 202 9.18 -4.80 2.52
C ARG A 202 9.43 -5.37 1.11
N ALA A 203 10.37 -4.82 0.35
CA ALA A 203 10.84 -5.38 -0.91
C ALA A 203 11.48 -6.77 -0.69
N ASP A 204 12.35 -6.90 0.33
CA ASP A 204 12.92 -8.18 0.78
C ASP A 204 11.86 -9.23 1.15
N GLN A 205 10.67 -8.79 1.61
CA GLN A 205 9.51 -9.63 1.89
C GLN A 205 8.64 -9.91 0.65
N GLY A 206 9.16 -9.65 -0.56
CA GLY A 206 8.46 -9.84 -1.82
C GLY A 206 7.27 -8.90 -2.02
N ARG A 207 7.25 -7.72 -1.38
CA ARG A 207 6.18 -6.73 -1.56
C ARG A 207 6.49 -5.78 -2.70
N ARG A 208 5.43 -5.43 -3.42
CA ARG A 208 5.41 -4.43 -4.49
C ARG A 208 5.49 -3.01 -3.90
N VAL A 209 6.69 -2.62 -3.51
CA VAL A 209 7.00 -1.31 -2.89
C VAL A 209 8.18 -0.63 -3.57
N THR A 210 8.22 0.69 -3.55
CA THR A 210 9.33 1.49 -4.11
C THR A 210 9.45 2.79 -3.32
N PHE A 211 10.67 3.33 -3.15
CA PHE A 211 10.93 4.52 -2.35
C PHE A 211 11.14 5.76 -3.24
N VAL A 212 10.63 6.92 -2.80
CA VAL A 212 10.91 8.23 -3.40
C VAL A 212 11.36 9.22 -2.32
N ASP A 213 12.61 9.70 -2.42
CA ASP A 213 13.14 10.69 -1.47
C ASP A 213 12.66 12.11 -1.80
N MET A 214 11.40 12.40 -1.44
CA MET A 214 10.78 13.71 -1.65
C MET A 214 11.41 14.80 -0.74
N HIS A 215 12.06 14.41 0.35
CA HIS A 215 12.87 15.30 1.19
C HIS A 215 14.03 15.93 0.40
N ARG A 216 14.69 15.15 -0.46
CA ARG A 216 15.77 15.62 -1.36
C ARG A 216 15.28 16.28 -2.65
N VAL A 217 14.01 16.10 -3.03
CA VAL A 217 13.42 16.72 -4.24
C VAL A 217 13.14 18.22 -4.04
N LEU A 218 12.83 18.64 -2.80
CA LEU A 218 12.50 20.03 -2.48
C LEU A 218 13.54 20.73 -1.61
N GLU A 219 13.73 22.01 -1.87
CA GLU A 219 14.48 22.97 -1.04
C GLU A 219 13.49 23.89 -0.29
N VAL A 220 13.96 24.64 0.72
CA VAL A 220 13.11 25.59 1.46
C VAL A 220 12.51 26.68 0.54
N GLY A 221 13.19 27.04 -0.55
CA GLY A 221 12.69 27.96 -1.58
C GLY A 221 11.54 27.40 -2.45
N ASP A 222 11.29 26.09 -2.40
CA ASP A 222 10.16 25.44 -3.09
C ASP A 222 8.87 25.48 -2.26
N LEU A 223 8.90 26.03 -1.05
CA LEU A 223 7.76 26.13 -0.14
C LEU A 223 7.04 27.48 -0.31
N ALA A 224 5.76 27.55 0.11
CA ALA A 224 4.95 28.75 0.08
C ALA A 224 4.72 29.36 1.48
N ASP A 225 4.64 28.51 2.51
CA ASP A 225 4.39 28.87 3.92
C ASP A 225 5.37 28.19 4.91
N GLY A 226 6.39 27.52 4.39
CA GLY A 226 7.36 26.75 5.16
C GLY A 226 7.00 25.28 5.43
N VAL A 227 5.84 24.82 4.96
CA VAL A 227 5.41 23.41 5.02
C VAL A 227 4.92 22.92 3.66
N HIS A 228 4.02 23.66 3.02
CA HIS A 228 3.41 23.28 1.76
C HIS A 228 4.22 23.85 0.58
N PRO A 229 4.42 23.06 -0.49
CA PRO A 229 5.08 23.54 -1.70
C PRO A 229 4.38 24.74 -2.34
N ASN A 230 5.15 25.58 -3.03
CA ASN A 230 4.64 26.50 -4.05
C ASN A 230 4.49 25.76 -5.39
N ALA A 231 4.01 26.45 -6.44
CA ALA A 231 3.80 25.82 -7.74
C ALA A 231 5.09 25.26 -8.39
N GLY A 232 6.25 25.86 -8.12
CA GLY A 232 7.56 25.33 -8.54
C GLY A 232 7.91 24.03 -7.80
N GLY A 233 7.70 24.00 -6.49
CA GLY A 233 7.88 22.80 -5.67
C GLY A 233 6.97 21.65 -6.09
N TYR A 234 5.66 21.90 -6.26
CA TYR A 234 4.73 20.88 -6.75
C TYR A 234 5.12 20.34 -8.14
N ASN A 235 5.71 21.17 -9.00
CA ASN A 235 6.22 20.72 -10.29
C ASN A 235 7.45 19.79 -10.16
N LYS A 236 8.38 20.06 -9.23
CA LYS A 236 9.49 19.14 -8.91
C LYS A 236 8.99 17.80 -8.38
N MET A 237 8.01 17.81 -7.47
CA MET A 237 7.37 16.60 -6.95
C MET A 237 6.69 15.78 -8.06
N ALA A 238 5.99 16.46 -8.98
CA ALA A 238 5.31 15.81 -10.10
C ALA A 238 6.29 15.08 -11.04
N ASP A 239 7.43 15.70 -11.35
CA ASP A 239 8.48 15.08 -12.15
C ASP A 239 9.11 13.86 -11.45
N ALA A 240 9.31 13.93 -10.12
CA ALA A 240 9.80 12.81 -9.32
C ALA A 240 8.81 11.63 -9.29
N TRP A 241 7.52 11.90 -9.05
CA TRP A 241 6.47 10.87 -9.11
C TRP A 241 6.35 10.25 -10.50
N TYR A 242 6.34 11.07 -11.55
CA TYR A 242 6.29 10.60 -12.94
C TYR A 242 7.48 9.68 -13.27
N THR A 243 8.69 10.04 -12.83
CA THR A 243 9.89 9.22 -13.03
C THR A 243 9.80 7.89 -12.31
N ALA A 244 9.30 7.88 -11.07
CA ALA A 244 9.08 6.64 -10.31
C ALA A 244 8.03 5.73 -10.97
N ILE A 245 6.91 6.30 -11.42
CA ILE A 245 5.85 5.56 -12.13
C ILE A 245 6.36 4.96 -13.44
N THR A 246 7.01 5.75 -14.29
CA THR A 246 7.46 5.30 -15.62
C THR A 246 8.59 4.27 -15.53
N THR A 247 9.53 4.43 -14.58
CA THR A 247 10.56 3.43 -14.28
C THR A 247 9.92 2.11 -13.82
N LEU A 248 8.98 2.18 -12.87
CA LEU A 248 8.29 1.00 -12.36
C LEU A 248 7.47 0.28 -13.43
N LEU A 249 6.80 1.00 -14.32
CA LEU A 249 6.06 0.41 -15.45
C LEU A 249 7.02 -0.29 -16.43
N ALA A 250 8.19 0.29 -16.71
CA ALA A 250 9.20 -0.35 -17.55
C ALA A 250 9.72 -1.64 -16.91
N GLU A 251 10.11 -1.61 -15.63
CA GLU A 251 10.59 -2.79 -14.89
C GLU A 251 9.55 -3.92 -14.80
N ARG A 252 8.28 -3.58 -14.54
CA ARG A 252 7.22 -4.60 -14.34
C ARG A 252 6.65 -5.14 -15.64
N CYS A 253 6.52 -4.30 -16.66
CA CYS A 253 5.75 -4.62 -17.87
C CYS A 253 6.60 -4.83 -19.12
N ASN A 254 7.90 -4.49 -19.07
CA ASN A 254 8.86 -4.81 -20.12
C ASN A 254 10.17 -5.39 -19.53
N PRO A 255 10.13 -6.61 -18.93
CA PRO A 255 11.29 -7.25 -18.29
C PRO A 255 12.40 -7.71 -19.27
N ALA A 256 12.37 -7.24 -20.53
CA ALA A 256 13.25 -7.69 -21.61
C ALA A 256 14.67 -7.07 -21.58
N VAL A 257 15.20 -6.73 -20.39
CA VAL A 257 16.61 -6.31 -20.19
C VAL A 257 17.20 -6.91 -18.91
N GLU A 258 16.84 -8.15 -18.53
CA GLU A 258 17.81 -8.95 -17.75
C GLU A 258 19.02 -9.22 -18.64
N THR A 259 20.19 -8.75 -18.21
CA THR A 259 21.44 -8.92 -18.96
C THR A 259 21.80 -10.39 -19.03
N VAL A 260 21.74 -10.98 -20.23
CA VAL A 260 22.37 -12.28 -20.51
C VAL A 260 23.84 -12.17 -20.06
N PRO A 261 24.31 -13.00 -19.11
CA PRO A 261 25.70 -12.97 -18.70
C PRO A 261 26.57 -13.23 -19.93
N SER A 262 27.54 -12.34 -20.18
CA SER A 262 28.51 -12.56 -21.25
C SER A 262 29.27 -13.84 -20.96
N THR A 263 28.93 -14.91 -21.68
CA THR A 263 29.76 -16.10 -21.69
C THR A 263 31.06 -15.70 -22.38
N ASP A 264 32.14 -15.67 -21.62
CA ASP A 264 33.49 -15.45 -22.15
C ASP A 264 33.81 -16.60 -23.11
N VAL A 265 33.52 -16.38 -24.39
CA VAL A 265 34.02 -17.20 -25.48
C VAL A 265 35.51 -16.93 -25.54
N ALA A 266 36.28 -17.77 -24.84
CA ALA A 266 37.73 -17.75 -24.87
C ALA A 266 38.19 -17.72 -26.34
N PRO A 267 39.15 -16.84 -26.70
CA PRO A 267 39.61 -16.73 -28.08
C PRO A 267 40.14 -18.08 -28.57
N PRO A 268 39.92 -18.44 -29.84
CA PRO A 268 40.38 -19.72 -30.37
C PRO A 268 41.89 -19.82 -30.22
N VAL A 269 42.36 -20.98 -29.76
CA VAL A 269 43.78 -21.32 -29.74
C VAL A 269 44.23 -21.48 -31.20
N GLU A 270 45.12 -20.61 -31.67
CA GLU A 270 45.78 -20.81 -32.96
C GLU A 270 46.79 -21.96 -32.84
N ASP A 271 46.52 -23.06 -33.55
CA ASP A 271 47.48 -24.16 -33.72
C ASP A 271 48.70 -23.65 -34.51
N SER A 272 49.83 -23.43 -33.83
CA SER A 272 51.06 -22.97 -34.45
C SER A 272 51.71 -24.07 -35.31
N LEU A 273 51.34 -24.13 -36.59
CA LEU A 273 51.98 -25.00 -37.57
C LEU A 273 53.01 -24.23 -38.42
N PHE A 274 54.17 -24.88 -38.57
CA PHE A 274 55.30 -24.60 -39.46
C PHE A 274 56.43 -23.65 -38.97
N ASN A 275 57.63 -24.26 -38.91
CA ASN A 275 59.00 -23.72 -38.73
C ASN A 275 59.34 -23.04 -37.40
#